data_AF-V9DW42-F1
#
_entry.id   AF-V9DW42-F1
#
_cell.length_a   1.000
_cell.length_b   1.000
_cell.length_c   1.000
_cell.angle_alpha   90.00
_cell.angle_beta   90.00
_cell.angle_gamma   90.00
#
_symmetry.space_group_name_H-M   'P 1'
#
loop_
_entity.id
_entity.type
_entity.pdbx_description
1 polymer ?
#
loop_
_entity_poly.entity_id
_entity_poly.type
_entity_poly.pdbx_seq_one_letter_code
_entity_poly.pdbx_strand_id
1 'polypeptide(L)'
;MSSCVKAVLAYDRRMENEYKYRLSRIGMFVNSNYDEEMQNVLRFTTHYVAEQIEHQYTTAIEKYQDYRFTAVSQDDDIVEVWGPSRHYTLRLDNWRCDCEFSISMSLPCRHAIAYRKKVGVAGPVIPWHCIHERYAVSMILP
;
A
#
# COMPACT_ATOMS: atom_id res chain seq x y z
N MET A 1 -0.38 51.48 -18.05
CA MET A 1 -0.59 50.10 -18.55
C MET A 1 0.22 49.01 -17.82
N SER A 2 1.32 49.32 -17.10
CA SER A 2 2.10 48.30 -16.35
C SER A 2 1.41 47.74 -15.09
N SER A 3 0.61 48.55 -14.38
CA SER A 3 -0.04 48.12 -13.13
C SER A 3 -1.21 47.16 -13.36
N CYS A 4 -1.98 47.33 -14.44
CA CYS A 4 -3.12 46.45 -14.74
C CYS A 4 -2.66 45.03 -15.12
N VAL A 5 -1.57 44.91 -15.89
CA VAL A 5 -1.00 43.61 -16.27
C VAL A 5 -0.48 42.84 -15.06
N LYS A 6 0.19 43.53 -14.12
CA LYS A 6 0.64 42.91 -12.86
C LYS A 6 -0.51 42.42 -12.00
N ALA A 7 -1.63 43.17 -11.96
CA ALA A 7 -2.80 42.77 -11.20
C ALA A 7 -3.46 41.49 -11.77
N VAL A 8 -3.56 41.40 -13.11
CA VAL A 8 -4.11 40.19 -13.78
C VAL A 8 -3.22 38.98 -13.54
N LEU A 9 -1.89 39.10 -13.73
CA LEU A 9 -0.97 37.98 -13.50
C LEU A 9 -0.95 37.52 -12.03
N ALA A 10 -1.09 38.44 -11.08
CA ALA A 10 -1.18 38.10 -9.66
C ALA A 10 -2.48 37.38 -9.32
N TYR A 11 -3.59 37.72 -10.00
CA TYR A 11 -4.87 37.05 -9.85
C TYR A 11 -4.82 35.62 -10.42
N ASP A 12 -4.33 35.46 -11.65
CA ASP A 12 -4.20 34.14 -12.29
C ASP A 12 -3.34 33.20 -11.46
N ARG A 13 -2.20 33.69 -10.96
CA ARG A 13 -1.31 32.90 -10.09
C ARG A 13 -1.98 32.49 -8.77
N ARG A 14 -2.86 33.35 -8.23
CA ARG A 14 -3.64 33.03 -7.03
C ARG A 14 -4.68 31.95 -7.31
N MET A 15 -5.40 32.07 -8.43
CA MET A 15 -6.38 31.09 -8.87
C MET A 15 -5.73 29.74 -9.20
N GLU A 16 -4.55 29.75 -9.81
CA GLU A 16 -3.78 28.54 -10.10
C GLU A 16 -3.31 27.85 -8.81
N ASN A 17 -2.85 28.61 -7.81
CA ASN A 17 -2.48 28.07 -6.51
C ASN A 17 -3.67 27.51 -5.74
N GLU A 18 -4.82 28.19 -5.74
CA GLU A 18 -6.06 27.68 -5.14
C GLU A 18 -6.60 26.46 -5.89
N TYR A 19 -6.43 26.40 -7.21
CA TYR A 19 -6.77 25.23 -8.00
C TYR A 19 -5.86 24.05 -7.66
N LYS A 20 -4.53 24.24 -7.59
CA LYS A 20 -3.58 23.22 -7.14
C LYS A 20 -3.86 22.76 -5.71
N TYR A 21 -4.18 23.68 -4.81
CA TYR A 21 -4.55 23.37 -3.43
C TYR A 21 -5.84 22.56 -3.34
N ARG A 22 -6.87 22.94 -4.10
CA ARG A 22 -8.12 22.18 -4.20
C ARG A 22 -7.90 20.82 -4.84
N LEU A 23 -7.14 20.72 -5.92
CA LEU A 23 -6.82 19.46 -6.59
C LEU A 23 -6.05 18.50 -5.66
N SER A 24 -5.12 19.03 -4.86
CA SER A 24 -4.38 18.22 -3.86
C SER A 24 -5.28 17.68 -2.73
N ARG A 25 -6.46 18.26 -2.54
CA ARG A 25 -7.40 17.93 -1.46
C ARG A 25 -8.65 17.20 -1.96
N ILE A 26 -9.07 17.46 -3.19
CA ILE A 26 -10.17 16.79 -3.88
C ILE A 26 -9.61 15.46 -4.39
N GLY A 27 -9.80 14.39 -3.61
CA GLY A 27 -9.42 13.03 -4.01
C GLY A 27 -8.68 12.22 -2.95
N MET A 28 -8.33 12.79 -1.79
CA MET A 28 -7.88 11.97 -0.66
C MET A 28 -9.09 11.26 -0.07
N PHE A 29 -9.26 10.01 -0.44
CA PHE A 29 -10.20 9.11 0.22
C PHE A 29 -9.74 8.93 1.67
N VAL A 30 -10.63 9.21 2.63
CA VAL A 30 -10.38 9.04 4.06
C VAL A 30 -11.45 8.13 4.61
N ASN A 31 -11.03 7.10 5.34
CA ASN A 31 -11.91 6.23 6.10
C ASN A 31 -11.55 6.35 7.58
N SER A 32 -12.47 6.82 8.41
CA SER A 32 -12.25 7.03 9.85
C SER A 32 -11.98 5.75 10.64
N ASN A 33 -12.35 4.60 10.07
CA ASN A 33 -12.14 3.30 10.71
C ASN A 33 -10.76 2.72 10.40
N TYR A 34 -10.00 3.33 9.48
CA TYR A 34 -8.68 2.86 9.08
C TYR A 34 -7.60 3.42 9.99
N ASP A 35 -6.67 2.55 10.37
CA ASP A 35 -5.43 2.94 11.01
C ASP A 35 -4.50 3.68 10.03
N GLU A 36 -3.36 4.19 10.53
CA GLU A 36 -2.44 4.99 9.73
C GLU A 36 -1.90 4.24 8.50
N GLU A 37 -1.62 2.94 8.63
CA GLU A 37 -1.16 2.09 7.54
C GLU A 37 -2.22 1.97 6.44
N MET A 38 -3.47 1.70 6.81
CA MET A 38 -4.58 1.58 5.86
C MET A 38 -4.99 2.93 5.26
N GLN A 39 -4.90 4.02 6.02
CA GLN A 39 -5.09 5.38 5.48
C GLN A 39 -4.05 5.70 4.41
N ASN A 40 -2.80 5.28 4.59
CA ASN A 40 -1.77 5.45 3.58
C ASN A 40 -2.08 4.62 2.32
N VAL A 41 -2.50 3.37 2.45
CA VAL A 41 -2.94 2.55 1.30
C VAL A 41 -4.06 3.24 0.51
N LEU A 42 -5.04 3.80 1.20
CA LEU A 42 -6.19 4.48 0.60
C LEU A 42 -5.81 5.78 -0.16
N ARG A 43 -4.67 6.39 0.17
CA ARG A 43 -4.15 7.57 -0.54
C ARG A 43 -3.52 7.23 -1.90
N PHE A 44 -3.01 6.03 -2.07
CA PHE A 44 -2.29 5.62 -3.30
C PHE A 44 -3.09 4.65 -4.18
N THR A 45 -4.15 4.04 -3.64
CA THR A 45 -4.95 3.02 -4.32
C THR A 45 -6.43 3.39 -4.41
N THR A 46 -7.20 2.63 -5.19
CA THR A 46 -8.66 2.79 -5.26
C THR A 46 -9.34 2.22 -4.02
N HIS A 47 -10.57 2.67 -3.72
CA HIS A 47 -11.35 2.17 -2.57
C HIS A 47 -11.54 0.65 -2.60
N TYR A 48 -11.78 0.08 -3.78
CA TYR A 48 -11.91 -1.38 -3.93
C TYR A 48 -10.62 -2.10 -3.52
N VAL A 49 -9.46 -1.60 -3.94
CA VAL A 49 -8.16 -2.21 -3.60
C VAL A 49 -7.87 -2.08 -2.12
N ALA A 50 -8.15 -0.91 -1.54
CA ALA A 50 -8.00 -0.69 -0.11
C ALA A 50 -8.84 -1.69 0.71
N GLU A 51 -10.10 -1.94 0.32
CA GLU A 51 -10.97 -2.93 0.97
C GLU A 51 -10.42 -4.36 0.87
N GLN A 52 -9.85 -4.74 -0.28
CA GLN A 52 -9.21 -6.06 -0.42
C GLN A 52 -7.96 -6.20 0.46
N ILE A 53 -7.15 -5.14 0.56
CA ILE A 53 -5.96 -5.12 1.41
C ILE A 53 -6.36 -5.12 2.89
N GLU A 54 -7.41 -4.40 3.27
CA GLU A 54 -7.94 -4.36 4.64
C GLU A 54 -8.25 -5.76 5.15
N HIS A 55 -8.98 -6.56 4.37
CA HIS A 55 -9.32 -7.93 4.77
C HIS A 55 -8.07 -8.79 5.02
N GLN A 56 -7.04 -8.66 4.17
CA GLN A 56 -5.77 -9.36 4.35
C GLN A 56 -5.00 -8.85 5.56
N TYR A 57 -4.97 -7.54 5.76
CA TYR A 57 -4.26 -6.86 6.82
C TYR A 57 -4.83 -7.23 8.19
N THR A 58 -6.14 -7.07 8.40
CA THR A 58 -6.81 -7.41 9.66
C THR A 58 -6.59 -8.89 10.01
N THR A 59 -6.77 -9.78 9.03
CA THR A 59 -6.51 -11.22 9.23
C THR A 59 -5.05 -11.50 9.60
N ALA A 60 -4.10 -10.80 8.97
CA ALA A 60 -2.68 -10.97 9.27
C ALA A 60 -2.33 -10.49 10.68
N ILE A 61 -2.83 -9.33 11.10
CA ILE A 61 -2.57 -8.77 12.43
C ILE A 61 -3.21 -9.62 13.54
N GLU A 62 -4.36 -10.23 13.29
CA GLU A 62 -5.00 -11.14 14.25
C GLU A 62 -4.30 -12.50 14.32
N LYS A 63 -3.87 -13.05 13.18
CA LYS A 63 -3.42 -14.46 13.07
C LYS A 63 -1.92 -14.63 12.77
N TYR A 64 -1.10 -13.58 12.88
CA TYR A 64 0.34 -13.70 12.56
C TYR A 64 1.08 -14.76 13.40
N GLN A 65 0.58 -15.04 14.61
CA GLN A 65 1.17 -16.02 15.52
C GLN A 65 0.89 -17.46 15.07
N ASP A 66 -0.21 -17.70 14.36
CA ASP A 66 -0.60 -19.03 13.85
C ASP A 66 0.31 -19.48 12.70
N TYR A 67 1.00 -18.54 12.05
CA TYR A 67 1.93 -18.85 10.97
C TYR A 67 3.33 -19.15 11.53
N ARG A 68 3.89 -20.28 11.07
CA ARG A 68 5.30 -20.62 11.28
C ARG A 68 6.10 -20.22 10.04
N PHE A 69 7.25 -19.60 10.27
CA PHE A 69 8.12 -19.11 9.19
C PHE A 69 9.48 -19.79 9.31
N THR A 70 9.97 -20.33 8.21
CA THR A 70 11.27 -21.00 8.12
C THR A 70 12.03 -20.46 6.92
N ALA A 71 13.27 -20.02 7.14
CA ALA A 71 14.16 -19.62 6.06
C ALA A 71 14.67 -20.86 5.31
N VAL A 72 14.74 -20.76 3.98
CA VAL A 72 15.28 -21.84 3.14
C VAL A 72 16.79 -21.69 3.11
N SER A 73 17.53 -22.73 3.53
CA SER A 73 18.99 -22.67 3.73
C SER A 73 19.83 -22.44 2.48
N GLN A 74 19.22 -22.49 1.29
CA GLN A 74 19.89 -22.30 0.01
C GLN A 74 19.68 -20.90 -0.57
N ASP A 75 18.69 -20.14 -0.10
CA ASP A 75 18.30 -18.86 -0.68
C ASP A 75 17.77 -17.91 0.41
N ASP A 76 18.58 -16.93 0.80
CA ASP A 76 18.28 -16.01 1.90
C ASP A 76 17.06 -15.11 1.61
N ASP A 77 16.67 -15.01 0.33
CA ASP A 77 15.52 -14.22 -0.13
C ASP A 77 14.19 -14.99 -0.12
N ILE A 78 14.18 -16.28 0.25
CA ILE A 78 12.97 -17.12 0.25
C ILE A 78 12.65 -17.63 1.65
N VAL A 79 11.40 -17.40 2.05
CA VAL A 79 10.83 -17.87 3.32
C VAL A 79 9.65 -18.78 3.05
N GLU A 80 9.65 -19.94 3.69
CA GLU A 80 8.48 -20.80 3.75
C GLU A 80 7.53 -20.35 4.87
N VAL A 81 6.28 -20.15 4.51
CA VAL A 81 5.17 -19.79 5.41
C VAL A 81 4.28 -21.01 5.60
N TRP A 82 4.33 -21.59 6.78
CA TRP A 82 3.51 -22.73 7.17
C TRP A 82 2.25 -22.24 7.86
N GLY A 83 1.12 -22.36 7.16
CA GLY A 83 -0.21 -22.22 7.75
C GLY A 83 -0.72 -23.53 8.34
N PRO A 84 -1.97 -23.54 8.86
CA PRO A 84 -2.54 -24.72 9.51
C PRO A 84 -2.70 -25.93 8.58
N SER A 85 -2.98 -25.68 7.31
CA SER A 85 -3.31 -26.73 6.31
C SER A 85 -2.49 -26.66 5.03
N ARG A 86 -1.88 -25.51 4.73
CA ARG A 86 -1.11 -25.27 3.52
C ARG A 86 0.17 -24.54 3.87
N HIS A 87 1.23 -24.87 3.13
CA HIS A 87 2.46 -24.11 3.13
C HIS A 87 2.52 -23.24 1.87
N TYR A 88 3.22 -22.13 1.98
CA TYR A 88 3.38 -21.13 0.94
C TYR A 88 4.83 -20.67 0.90
N THR A 89 5.28 -20.23 -0.26
CA THR A 89 6.58 -19.57 -0.42
C THR A 89 6.38 -18.06 -0.50
N LEU A 90 7.17 -17.33 0.29
CA LEU A 90 7.21 -15.87 0.32
C LEU A 90 8.61 -15.43 -0.10
N ARG A 91 8.68 -14.60 -1.14
CA ARG A 91 9.94 -13.98 -1.56
C ARG A 91 10.09 -12.61 -0.89
N LEU A 92 11.26 -12.37 -0.29
CA LEU A 92 11.57 -11.16 0.47
C LEU A 92 12.01 -9.99 -0.43
N ASP A 93 12.50 -10.27 -1.63
CA ASP A 93 12.93 -9.29 -2.62
C ASP A 93 11.77 -8.40 -3.09
N ASN A 94 10.62 -9.00 -3.40
CA ASN A 94 9.46 -8.35 -3.97
C ASN A 94 8.18 -8.53 -3.15
N TRP A 95 8.27 -9.17 -1.98
CA TRP A 95 7.16 -9.42 -1.05
C TRP A 95 5.98 -10.20 -1.66
N ARG A 96 6.25 -10.99 -2.71
CA ARG A 96 5.23 -11.83 -3.35
C ARG A 96 5.20 -13.21 -2.73
N CYS A 97 3.98 -13.68 -2.52
CA CYS A 97 3.69 -15.03 -2.06
C CYS A 97 3.05 -15.83 -3.21
N ASP A 98 3.22 -17.15 -3.19
CA ASP A 98 2.55 -18.08 -4.09
C ASP A 98 1.10 -18.41 -3.70
N CYS A 99 0.55 -17.76 -2.67
CA CYS A 99 -0.85 -17.94 -2.33
C CYS A 99 -1.78 -17.36 -3.40
N GLU A 100 -2.95 -17.97 -3.58
CA GLU A 100 -3.94 -17.61 -4.61
C GLU A 100 -4.26 -16.11 -4.68
N PHE A 101 -4.39 -15.44 -3.53
CA PHE A 101 -4.66 -13.99 -3.48
C PHE A 101 -3.50 -13.16 -4.07
N SER A 102 -2.26 -13.48 -3.71
CA SER A 102 -1.07 -12.76 -4.19
C SER A 102 -0.88 -12.98 -5.70
N ILE A 103 -1.12 -14.21 -6.18
CA ILE A 103 -1.03 -14.53 -7.61
C ILE A 103 -2.13 -13.82 -8.41
N SER A 104 -3.39 -13.96 -8.00
CA SER A 104 -4.54 -13.42 -8.75
C SER A 104 -4.63 -11.90 -8.67
N MET A 105 -4.52 -11.34 -7.46
CA MET A 105 -4.68 -9.91 -7.25
C MET A 105 -3.38 -9.15 -7.42
N SER A 106 -2.20 -9.78 -7.33
CA SER A 106 -0.92 -9.04 -7.31
C SER A 106 -0.91 -7.91 -6.27
N LEU A 107 -1.41 -8.24 -5.07
CA LEU A 107 -1.53 -7.35 -3.92
C LEU A 107 -0.86 -7.99 -2.69
N PRO A 108 -0.51 -7.19 -1.67
CA PRO A 108 -0.02 -7.70 -0.39
C PRO A 108 -0.98 -8.72 0.21
N CYS A 109 -0.53 -9.96 0.36
CA CYS A 109 -1.31 -11.00 1.02
C CYS A 109 -1.06 -11.00 2.53
N ARG A 110 -1.97 -11.64 3.27
CA ARG A 110 -1.84 -11.81 4.72
C ARG A 110 -0.52 -12.46 5.16
N HIS A 111 0.06 -13.37 4.36
CA HIS A 111 1.31 -14.05 4.71
C HIS A 111 2.51 -13.11 4.72
N ALA A 112 2.61 -12.24 3.70
CA ALA A 112 3.66 -11.22 3.62
C ALA A 112 3.55 -10.21 4.77
N ILE A 113 2.33 -9.73 5.04
CA ILE A 113 2.04 -8.79 6.13
C ILE A 113 2.36 -9.44 7.49
N ALA A 114 1.92 -10.67 7.72
CA ALA A 114 2.17 -11.42 8.96
C ALA A 114 3.66 -11.64 9.20
N TYR A 115 4.43 -11.99 8.16
CA TYR A 115 5.89 -12.14 8.27
C TYR A 115 6.56 -10.82 8.66
N ARG A 116 6.24 -9.72 7.97
CA ARG A 116 6.78 -8.38 8.29
C ARG A 116 6.47 -7.97 9.71
N LYS A 117 5.23 -8.22 10.17
CA LYS A 117 4.81 -7.98 11.56
C LYS A 117 5.59 -8.81 12.56
N LYS A 118 5.82 -10.10 12.28
CA LYS A 118 6.52 -11.03 13.18
C LYS A 118 8.01 -10.75 13.30
N VAL A 119 8.67 -10.44 12.18
CA VAL A 119 10.11 -10.15 12.15
C VAL A 119 10.40 -8.70 12.57
N GLY A 120 9.41 -7.81 12.51
CA GLY A 120 9.60 -6.39 12.82
C GLY A 120 10.44 -5.69 11.74
N VAL A 121 10.15 -5.97 10.47
CA VAL A 121 10.86 -5.37 9.34
C VAL A 121 10.69 -3.85 9.37
N ALA A 122 11.78 -3.10 9.15
CA ALA A 122 11.74 -1.65 9.14
C ALA A 122 10.79 -1.10 8.06
N GLY A 123 10.08 -0.03 8.40
CA GLY A 123 9.10 0.62 7.51
C GLY A 123 7.67 0.08 7.69
N PRO A 124 6.79 0.33 6.70
CA PRO A 124 5.37 -0.03 6.81
C PRO A 124 5.18 -1.54 6.91
N VAL A 125 4.14 -1.96 7.63
CA VAL A 125 3.81 -3.39 7.77
C VAL A 125 3.22 -3.91 6.46
N ILE A 126 2.47 -3.06 5.75
CA ILE A 126 1.94 -3.38 4.42
C ILE A 126 3.04 -3.11 3.37
N PRO A 127 3.52 -4.13 2.64
CA PRO A 127 4.56 -3.93 1.63
C PRO A 127 4.00 -3.28 0.37
N TRP A 128 4.02 -1.95 0.29
CA TRP A 128 3.45 -1.22 -0.85
C TRP A 128 4.10 -1.55 -2.20
N HIS A 129 5.39 -1.93 -2.21
CA HIS A 129 6.14 -2.28 -3.41
C HIS A 129 5.57 -3.47 -4.20
N CYS A 130 4.76 -4.34 -3.56
CA CYS A 130 4.17 -5.48 -4.25
C CYS A 130 2.79 -5.17 -4.87
N ILE A 131 2.21 -3.99 -4.60
CA ILE A 131 0.97 -3.53 -5.23
C ILE A 131 1.27 -3.25 -6.70
N HIS A 132 0.59 -3.97 -7.60
CA HIS A 132 0.76 -3.77 -9.03
C HIS A 132 0.29 -2.38 -9.48
N GLU A 133 1.02 -1.76 -10.41
CA GLU A 133 0.77 -0.41 -10.94
C GLU A 133 -0.66 -0.15 -11.42
N ARG A 134 -1.32 -1.19 -11.97
CA ARG A 134 -2.73 -1.17 -12.40
C ARG A 134 -3.73 -0.73 -11.31
N TYR A 135 -3.33 -0.82 -10.03
CA TYR A 135 -4.13 -0.42 -8.87
C TYR A 135 -3.74 0.93 -8.30
N ALA A 136 -2.62 1.50 -8.75
CA ALA A 136 -2.22 2.84 -8.37
C ALA A 136 -3.18 3.86 -9.00
N VAL A 137 -3.71 4.76 -8.18
CA VAL A 137 -4.47 5.90 -8.71
C VAL A 137 -3.45 6.82 -9.37
N SER A 138 -3.67 7.15 -10.65
CA SER A 138 -2.74 7.87 -11.54
C SER A 138 -2.45 9.34 -11.17
N MET A 139 -2.51 9.69 -9.88
CA MET A 139 -2.08 10.97 -9.38
C MET A 139 -0.99 10.77 -8.34
N ILE A 140 0.17 11.39 -8.63
CA ILE A 140 1.36 11.51 -7.79
C ILE A 140 2.43 10.43 -8.05
N LEU A 141 2.98 10.42 -9.26
CA LEU A 141 4.44 10.35 -9.39
C LEU A 141 4.91 11.79 -9.66
N PRO A 142 5.81 12.37 -8.83
CA PRO A 142 6.41 13.68 -9.10
C PRO A 142 7.27 13.70 -10.36
#